data_AF-A0A9E3PPK0-F1
#
_entry.id   AF-A0A9E3PPK0-F1
#
_cell.length_a   1.000
_cell.length_b   1.000
_cell.length_c   1.000
_cell.angle_alpha   90.00
_cell.angle_beta   90.00
_cell.angle_gamma   90.00
#
_symmetry.space_group_name_H-M   'P 1'
#
loop_
_entity.id
_entity.type
_entity.pdbx_description
1 polymer ?
#
loop_
_entity_poly.entity_id
_entity_poly.type
_entity_poly.pdbx_seq_one_letter_code
_entity_poly.pdbx_strand_id
1 'polypeptide(L)'
;MFRNRVPWLVFAFAAGLCLAGLPNWIAPYNSGGLIDPLMIAGLAGLSAMAMMLVVGGLAQPLLAWAMMASCLPLAVVARVVVERAGDPASHDLWLVEIAVATVAGAVAALPGALAGHLTRRLQDPRRGR
;
A
#
# COMPACT_ATOMS: atom_id res chain seq x y z
N MET A 1 -20.76 -3.39 -13.44
CA MET A 1 -19.51 -3.77 -14.13
C MET A 1 -18.89 -2.48 -14.67
N PHE A 2 -17.82 -1.96 -14.06
CA PHE A 2 -17.25 -0.67 -14.46
C PHE A 2 -16.72 -0.76 -15.90
N ARG A 3 -17.36 -0.05 -16.83
CA ARG A 3 -16.98 -0.03 -18.26
C ARG A 3 -15.53 0.47 -18.45
N ASN A 4 -15.03 1.30 -17.53
CA ASN A 4 -13.63 1.71 -17.46
C ASN A 4 -13.09 1.57 -16.03
N ARG A 5 -12.20 0.59 -15.79
CA ARG A 5 -11.62 0.29 -14.47
C ARG A 5 -10.35 1.09 -14.15
N VAL A 6 -9.70 1.66 -15.16
CA VAL A 6 -8.46 2.44 -15.01
C VAL A 6 -8.58 3.60 -14.02
N PRO A 7 -9.58 4.50 -14.09
CA PRO A 7 -9.66 5.62 -13.15
C PRO A 7 -9.80 5.13 -11.70
N TRP A 8 -10.54 4.04 -11.47
CA TRP A 8 -10.69 3.44 -10.14
C TRP A 8 -9.37 2.88 -9.59
N LEU A 9 -8.55 2.27 -10.45
CA LEU A 9 -7.22 1.80 -10.06
C LEU A 9 -6.29 2.95 -9.72
N VAL A 10 -6.34 4.05 -10.48
CA VAL A 10 -5.58 5.27 -10.20
C VAL A 10 -6.01 5.90 -8.88
N PHE A 11 -7.32 6.04 -8.65
CA PHE A 11 -7.84 6.56 -7.38
C PHE A 11 -7.46 5.68 -6.20
N ALA A 12 -7.57 4.35 -6.33
CA ALA A 12 -7.17 3.42 -5.27
C ALA A 12 -5.67 3.49 -4.99
N PHE A 13 -4.83 3.62 -6.03
CA PHE A 13 -3.40 3.78 -5.87
C PHE A 13 -3.06 5.11 -5.16
N ALA A 14 -3.66 6.22 -5.60
CA ALA A 14 -3.47 7.51 -4.95
C ALA A 14 -3.91 7.50 -3.48
N ALA A 15 -5.07 6.89 -3.19
CA ALA A 15 -5.55 6.71 -1.81
C ALA A 15 -4.58 5.86 -0.98
N GLY A 16 -4.11 4.73 -1.52
CA GLY A 16 -3.10 3.88 -0.87
C GLY A 16 -1.78 4.63 -0.61
N LEU A 17 -1.34 5.44 -1.57
CA LEU A 17 -0.15 6.28 -1.41
C LEU A 17 -0.33 7.31 -0.30
N CYS A 18 -1.49 7.95 -0.20
CA CYS A 18 -1.79 8.86 0.91
C CYS A 18 -1.85 8.14 2.26
N LEU A 19 -2.46 6.94 2.31
CA LEU A 19 -2.56 6.14 3.53
C LEU A 19 -1.19 5.75 4.09
N ALA A 20 -0.26 5.37 3.20
CA ALA A 20 1.11 5.01 3.59
C ALA A 20 2.03 6.23 3.74
N GLY A 21 1.78 7.29 2.97
CA GLY A 21 2.65 8.46 2.85
C GLY A 21 2.40 9.52 3.90
N LEU A 22 1.15 9.86 4.20
CA LEU A 22 0.84 10.89 5.21
C LEU A 22 1.46 10.60 6.59
N PRO A 23 1.39 9.37 7.14
CA PRO A 23 2.08 9.05 8.39
C PRO A 23 3.59 9.29 8.29
N ASN A 24 4.17 8.91 7.15
CA ASN A 24 5.61 9.05 6.90
C ASN A 24 6.04 10.50 6.70
N TRP A 25 5.24 11.33 6.05
CA TRP A 25 5.61 12.72 5.73
C TRP A 25 5.41 13.67 6.90
N ILE A 26 4.52 13.34 7.83
CA ILE A 26 4.25 14.15 9.03
C ILE A 26 5.22 13.78 10.16
N ALA A 27 5.64 12.52 10.23
CA ALA A 27 6.49 12.03 11.32
C ALA A 27 7.94 12.54 11.22
N PRO A 28 8.53 13.07 12.32
CA PRO A 28 9.94 13.37 12.40
C PRO A 28 10.78 12.12 12.11
N TYR A 29 11.88 12.27 11.37
CA TYR A 29 12.75 11.18 10.93
C TYR A 29 13.20 10.23 12.07
N ASN A 30 13.33 10.77 13.29
CA ASN A 30 13.83 10.03 14.45
C ASN A 30 12.75 9.49 15.41
N SER A 31 11.47 9.58 15.03
CA SER A 31 10.37 8.93 15.79
C SER A 31 10.23 7.47 15.33
N GLY A 32 9.95 6.53 16.25
CA GLY A 32 9.94 5.08 16.00
C GLY A 32 8.89 4.59 14.97
N GLY A 33 9.15 4.89 13.69
CA GLY A 33 8.14 5.11 12.66
C GLY A 33 7.30 3.92 12.20
N LEU A 34 7.56 2.70 12.67
CA LEU A 34 6.78 1.50 12.31
C LEU A 34 5.74 1.08 13.37
N ILE A 35 5.97 1.42 14.64
CA ILE A 35 5.05 1.08 15.75
C ILE A 35 4.10 2.25 16.04
N ASP A 36 4.30 3.37 15.35
CA ASP A 36 3.41 4.52 15.45
C ASP A 36 1.96 4.14 15.04
N PRO A 37 0.94 4.50 15.85
CA PRO A 37 -0.44 4.17 15.56
C PRO A 37 -0.94 4.67 14.19
N LEU A 38 -0.45 5.82 13.73
CA LEU A 38 -0.83 6.39 12.44
C LEU A 38 -0.24 5.57 11.29
N MET A 39 1.00 5.07 11.45
CA MET A 39 1.60 4.14 10.50
C MET A 39 0.84 2.81 10.46
N ILE A 40 0.53 2.22 11.62
CA ILE A 40 -0.24 0.97 11.71
C ILE A 40 -1.60 1.13 11.02
N ALA A 41 -2.29 2.26 11.23
CA ALA A 41 -3.54 2.56 10.56
C ALA A 41 -3.38 2.68 9.02
N GLY A 42 -2.30 3.33 8.56
CA GLY A 42 -1.95 3.41 7.14
C GLY A 42 -1.73 2.04 6.51
N LEU A 43 -0.96 1.17 7.16
CA LEU A 43 -0.72 -0.22 6.73
C LEU A 43 -2.00 -1.06 6.69
N ALA A 44 -2.85 -0.93 7.72
CA ALA A 44 -4.17 -1.57 7.74
C ALA A 44 -5.05 -1.06 6.58
N GLY A 45 -4.95 0.23 6.26
CA GLY A 45 -5.61 0.84 5.10
C GLY A 45 -5.18 0.23 3.77
N LEU A 46 -3.88 -0.05 3.57
CA LEU A 46 -3.39 -0.75 2.38
C LEU A 46 -4.01 -2.14 2.23
N SER A 47 -4.12 -2.88 3.33
CA SER A 47 -4.80 -4.18 3.38
C SER A 47 -6.28 -4.05 2.97
N ALA A 48 -7.00 -3.09 3.57
CA ALA A 48 -8.41 -2.85 3.24
C ALA A 48 -8.61 -2.49 1.76
N MET A 49 -7.76 -1.62 1.21
CA MET A 49 -7.80 -1.25 -0.22
C MET A 49 -7.52 -2.45 -1.14
N ALA A 50 -6.52 -3.27 -0.81
CA ALA A 50 -6.24 -4.49 -1.57
C ALA A 50 -7.46 -5.43 -1.59
N MET A 51 -8.12 -5.63 -0.45
CA MET A 51 -9.34 -6.42 -0.35
C MET A 51 -10.46 -5.84 -1.23
N MET A 52 -10.73 -4.54 -1.13
CA MET A 52 -11.79 -3.87 -1.89
C MET A 52 -11.58 -3.97 -3.41
N LEU A 53 -10.33 -3.84 -3.87
CA LEU A 53 -9.98 -3.99 -5.29
C LEU A 53 -10.29 -5.40 -5.80
N VAL A 54 -10.01 -6.44 -5.00
CA VAL A 54 -10.23 -7.84 -5.39
C VAL A 54 -11.71 -8.20 -5.32
N VAL A 55 -12.40 -7.86 -4.22
CA VAL A 55 -13.84 -8.13 -4.03
C VAL A 55 -14.68 -7.39 -5.06
N GLY A 56 -14.38 -6.11 -5.30
CA GLY A 56 -15.08 -5.29 -6.30
C GLY A 56 -14.83 -5.69 -7.75
N GLY A 57 -13.98 -6.69 -7.99
CA GLY A 57 -13.66 -7.16 -9.34
C GLY A 57 -12.81 -6.19 -10.16
N LEU A 58 -12.21 -5.18 -9.52
CA LEU A 58 -11.43 -4.13 -10.16
C LEU A 58 -10.03 -4.61 -10.54
N ALA A 59 -9.43 -5.50 -9.73
CA ALA A 59 -8.11 -6.06 -9.97
C ALA A 59 -8.06 -7.58 -9.68
N GLN A 60 -7.08 -8.25 -10.28
CA GLN A 60 -6.68 -9.60 -9.85
C GLN A 60 -5.93 -9.52 -8.52
N PRO A 61 -5.93 -10.57 -7.69
CA PRO A 61 -5.31 -10.54 -6.35
C PRO A 61 -3.84 -10.17 -6.39
N LEU A 62 -3.08 -10.73 -7.35
CA LEU A 62 -1.66 -10.42 -7.50
C LEU A 62 -1.42 -8.95 -7.87
N LEU A 63 -2.24 -8.38 -8.77
CA LEU A 63 -2.16 -6.97 -9.15
C LEU A 63 -2.54 -6.05 -7.99
N ALA A 64 -3.63 -6.35 -7.27
CA ALA A 64 -4.06 -5.57 -6.12
C ALA A 64 -3.00 -5.55 -5.02
N TRP A 65 -2.41 -6.71 -4.72
CA TRP A 65 -1.31 -6.84 -3.78
C TRP A 65 -0.10 -6.03 -4.21
N ALA A 66 0.39 -6.21 -5.44
CA ALA A 66 1.57 -5.50 -5.94
C ALA A 66 1.37 -3.97 -5.95
N MET A 67 0.18 -3.50 -6.38
CA MET A 67 -0.16 -2.08 -6.37
C MET A 67 -0.10 -1.51 -4.95
N MET A 68 -0.80 -2.11 -3.98
CA MET A 68 -0.83 -1.59 -2.61
C MET A 68 0.50 -1.76 -1.89
N ALA A 69 1.24 -2.85 -2.15
CA ALA A 69 2.57 -3.09 -1.60
C ALA A 69 3.58 -2.02 -2.04
N SER A 70 3.45 -1.50 -3.27
CA SER A 70 4.34 -0.48 -3.82
C SER A 70 4.09 0.94 -3.27
N CYS A 71 2.95 1.19 -2.63
CA CYS A 71 2.61 2.52 -2.10
C CYS A 71 3.59 2.98 -1.01
N LEU A 72 3.97 2.09 -0.09
CA LEU A 72 4.86 2.44 1.02
C LEU A 72 6.30 2.76 0.57
N PRO A 73 7.00 1.92 -0.22
CA PRO A 73 8.33 2.28 -0.70
C PRO A 73 8.30 3.52 -1.60
N LEU A 74 7.24 3.73 -2.38
CA LEU A 74 7.11 4.96 -3.18
C LEU A 74 6.98 6.21 -2.30
N ALA A 75 6.22 6.13 -1.20
CA ALA A 75 6.11 7.22 -0.24
C ALA A 75 7.47 7.54 0.44
N VAL A 76 8.26 6.51 0.75
CA VAL A 76 9.61 6.66 1.31
C VAL A 76 10.56 7.28 0.28
N VAL A 77 10.54 6.82 -0.97
CA VAL A 77 11.33 7.44 -2.05
C VAL A 77 10.99 8.92 -2.21
N ALA A 78 9.70 9.27 -2.21
CA ALA A 78 9.26 10.66 -2.29
C ALA A 78 9.82 11.51 -1.14
N ARG A 79 9.79 10.99 0.09
CA ARG A 79 10.38 11.64 1.27
C ARG A 79 11.89 11.84 1.12
N VAL A 80 12.63 10.77 0.80
CA VAL A 80 14.08 10.79 0.63
C VAL A 80 14.50 11.81 -0.43
N VAL A 81 13.80 11.88 -1.56
CA VAL A 81 14.10 12.85 -2.63
C VAL A 81 13.91 14.29 -2.17
N VAL A 82 12.83 14.57 -1.43
CA VAL A 82 12.55 15.93 -0.91
C VAL A 82 13.54 16.34 0.17
N GLU A 83 13.82 15.45 1.13
CA GLU A 83 14.73 15.76 2.24
C GLU A 83 16.19 15.88 1.75
N ARG A 84 16.65 14.99 0.86
CA ARG A 84 18.00 15.10 0.27
C ARG A 84 18.22 16.31 -0.63
N ALA A 85 17.16 16.83 -1.25
CA ALA A 85 17.26 18.08 -2.02
C ALA A 85 17.53 19.29 -1.12
N GLY A 86 17.08 19.25 0.15
CA GLY A 86 17.33 20.30 1.15
C GLY A 86 18.62 20.09 1.94
N ASP A 87 18.93 18.84 2.30
CA ASP A 87 20.14 18.45 3.03
C ASP A 87 20.70 17.12 2.49
N PRO A 88 21.81 17.14 1.72
CA PRO A 88 22.40 15.94 1.13
C PRO A 88 22.86 14.88 2.15
N ALA A 89 23.08 15.25 3.42
CA ALA A 89 23.47 14.35 4.50
C ALA A 89 22.26 13.70 5.21
N SER A 90 21.04 14.11 4.88
CA SER A 90 19.83 13.43 5.34
C SER A 90 19.68 12.07 4.63
N HIS A 91 19.49 10.99 5.38
CA HIS A 91 19.33 9.61 4.89
C HIS A 91 20.58 8.89 4.35
N ASP A 92 21.64 8.73 5.13
CA ASP A 92 22.78 7.85 4.75
C ASP A 92 22.37 6.38 4.48
N LEU A 93 21.21 5.96 5.01
CA LEU A 93 20.70 4.58 4.94
C LEU A 93 19.43 4.45 4.07
N TRP A 94 19.17 5.39 3.17
CA TRP A 94 17.94 5.43 2.35
C TRP A 94 17.62 4.11 1.60
N LEU A 95 18.64 3.37 1.14
CA LEU A 95 18.45 2.06 0.49
C LEU A 95 17.85 1.03 1.46
N VAL A 96 18.27 1.05 2.72
CA VAL A 96 17.75 0.16 3.77
C VAL A 96 16.32 0.57 4.11
N GLU A 97 16.02 1.87 4.20
CA GLU A 97 14.65 2.36 4.42
C GLU A 97 13.68 1.89 3.33
N ILE A 98 14.08 1.98 2.06
CA ILE A 98 13.28 1.49 0.93
C ILE A 98 13.10 -0.03 1.01
N ALA A 99 14.13 -0.78 1.36
CA ALA A 99 14.05 -2.23 1.50
C ALA A 99 13.05 -2.63 2.59
N VAL A 100 13.14 -2.00 3.77
CA VAL A 100 12.21 -2.23 4.89
C VAL A 100 10.79 -1.82 4.50
N ALA A 101 10.61 -0.67 3.86
CA ALA A 101 9.32 -0.19 3.36
C ALA A 101 8.70 -1.14 2.34
N THR A 102 9.51 -1.73 1.46
CA THR A 102 9.05 -2.72 0.48
C THR A 102 8.52 -3.97 1.18
N VAL A 103 9.25 -4.50 2.16
CA VAL A 103 8.83 -5.67 2.93
C VAL A 103 7.58 -5.35 3.75
N ALA A 104 7.56 -4.22 4.46
CA ALA A 104 6.43 -3.80 5.28
C ALA A 104 5.16 -3.60 4.43
N GLY A 105 5.26 -2.93 3.29
CA GLY A 105 4.15 -2.75 2.36
C GLY A 105 3.63 -4.08 1.80
N ALA A 106 4.54 -4.97 1.41
CA ALA A 106 4.18 -6.31 0.92
C ALA A 106 3.46 -7.15 1.97
N VAL A 107 3.96 -7.16 3.22
CA VAL A 107 3.34 -7.87 4.35
C VAL A 107 1.98 -7.26 4.69
N ALA A 108 1.86 -5.93 4.71
CA ALA A 108 0.62 -5.24 5.04
C ALA A 108 -0.50 -5.47 4.02
N ALA A 109 -0.18 -5.44 2.72
CA ALA A 109 -1.18 -5.60 1.66
C ALA A 109 -1.65 -7.06 1.47
N LEU A 110 -0.84 -8.04 1.89
CA LEU A 110 -1.08 -9.46 1.60
C LEU A 110 -2.39 -10.01 2.22
N PRO A 111 -2.70 -9.78 3.52
CA PRO A 111 -3.93 -10.28 4.14
C PRO A 111 -5.17 -9.81 3.39
N GLY A 112 -5.21 -8.54 2.98
CA GLY A 112 -6.32 -7.97 2.26
C GLY A 112 -6.52 -8.58 0.87
N ALA A 113 -5.44 -8.75 0.12
CA ALA A 113 -5.50 -9.40 -1.19
C ALA A 113 -5.97 -10.86 -1.09
N LEU A 114 -5.48 -11.61 -0.08
CA LEU A 114 -5.90 -12.99 0.19
C LEU A 114 -7.37 -13.06 0.63
N ALA A 115 -7.78 -12.23 1.58
CA ALA A 115 -9.16 -12.16 2.05
C ALA A 115 -10.10 -11.86 0.88
N GLY A 116 -9.79 -10.85 0.06
CA GLY A 116 -10.61 -10.50 -1.10
C GLY A 116 -10.69 -11.64 -2.13
N HIS A 117 -9.60 -12.38 -2.34
CA HIS A 117 -9.59 -13.54 -3.23
C HIS A 117 -10.49 -14.67 -2.70
N LEU A 118 -10.40 -14.95 -1.40
CA LEU A 118 -11.24 -15.96 -0.75
C LEU A 118 -12.72 -15.57 -0.80
N THR A 119 -13.06 -14.33 -0.44
CA THR A 119 -14.44 -13.82 -0.50
C THR A 119 -15.01 -13.94 -1.91
N ARG A 120 -14.25 -13.55 -2.93
CA ARG A 120 -14.70 -13.65 -4.32
C ARG A 120 -14.89 -15.10 -4.76
N ARG A 121 -14.04 -16.03 -4.31
CA ARG A 121 -14.21 -17.47 -4.59
C ARG A 121 -15.44 -18.07 -3.92
N LEU A 122 -15.82 -17.59 -2.75
CA LEU A 122 -17.04 -18.02 -2.05
C LEU A 122 -18.32 -17.49 -2.75
N GLN A 123 -18.22 -16.33 -3.40
CA GLN A 123 -19.33 -15.72 -4.14
C GLN A 123 -19.54 -16.32 -5.54
N ASP A 124 -18.60 -17.11 -6.07
CA ASP A 124 -18.68 -17.63 -7.43
C ASP A 124 -19.70 -18.80 -7.51
N PRO A 125 -20.87 -18.62 -8.18
CA PRO A 125 -21.98 -19.59 -8.15
C PRO A 125 -21.67 -20.93 -8.84
N ARG A 126 -20.51 -21.05 -9.49
CA ARG A 126 -20.10 -22.21 -10.29
C ARG A 126 -19.63 -23.41 -9.48
N ARG A 127 -19.62 -23.34 -8.15
CA ARG A 127 -19.24 -24.47 -7.27
C ARG A 127 -20.40 -25.42 -6.88
N GLY A 128 -21.60 -25.18 -7.38
CA GLY A 128 -22.80 -25.99 -7.08
C GLY A 128 -23.39 -26.78 -8.25
N ARG A 129 -22.64 -27.02 -9.33
CA ARG A 129 -23.05 -27.90 -10.45
C ARG A 129 -21.95 -28.86 -10.82
#